data_AF-A0A1R3JP27-F1
#
_entry.id   AF-A0A1R3JP27-F1
#
_cell.length_a   1.000
_cell.length_b   1.000
_cell.length_c   1.000
_cell.angle_alpha   90.00
_cell.angle_beta   90.00
_cell.angle_gamma   90.00
#
_symmetry.space_group_name_H-M   'P 1'
#
loop_
_entity.id
_entity.type
_entity.pdbx_description
1 polymer ?
#
loop_
_entity_poly.entity_id
_entity_poly.type
_entity_poly.pdbx_seq_one_letter_code
_entity_poly.pdbx_strand_id
1 'polypeptide(L)'
;MDTSLRYSGDSKALRIHAKEEFPIDSKTHLQVRGELDTRTGVPGSFCAMIRHFYPDLHTSLGVGMRYDKRDKVRYTVRGKKSFLVTNDGLVNFIVKGRYDVDQEFKGVGAALIFKALFYKSANI
;
A
#
# COMPACT_ATOMS: atom_id res chain seq x y z
N MET A 1 -3.12 -9.43 10.74
CA MET A 1 -4.34 -9.21 9.93
C MET A 1 -4.96 -7.88 10.38
N ASP A 2 -5.18 -6.95 9.45
CA ASP A 2 -5.82 -5.66 9.70
C ASP A 2 -7.24 -5.67 9.09
N THR A 3 -8.26 -5.42 9.89
CA THR A 3 -9.64 -5.27 9.41
C THR A 3 -10.20 -3.93 9.84
N SER A 4 -10.97 -3.28 8.97
CA SER A 4 -11.64 -2.02 9.29
C SER A 4 -13.03 -1.99 8.71
N LEU A 5 -13.97 -1.53 9.51
CA LEU A 5 -15.35 -1.29 9.12
C LEU A 5 -15.53 0.20 8.83
N ARG A 6 -16.05 0.56 7.66
CA ARG A 6 -16.33 1.95 7.30
C ARG A 6 -17.80 2.10 6.94
N TYR A 7 -18.49 2.97 7.67
CA TYR A 7 -19.83 3.40 7.32
C TYR A 7 -19.73 4.75 6.62
N SER A 8 -20.18 4.82 5.36
CA SER A 8 -20.23 6.09 4.63
C SER A 8 -21.67 6.58 4.57
N GLY A 9 -21.91 7.75 5.15
CA GLY A 9 -23.24 8.37 5.22
C GLY A 9 -23.89 8.57 3.86
N ASP A 10 -23.10 8.89 2.83
CA ASP A 10 -23.58 9.12 1.47
C ASP A 10 -24.10 7.84 0.81
N SER A 11 -23.45 6.71 1.07
CA SER A 11 -23.85 5.41 0.48
C SER A 11 -24.87 4.63 1.31
N LYS A 12 -25.13 5.06 2.56
CA LYS A 12 -25.89 4.30 3.59
C LYS A 12 -25.48 2.82 3.65
N ALA A 13 -24.20 2.55 3.39
CA ALA A 13 -23.68 1.21 3.19
C ALA A 13 -22.46 1.00 4.09
N LEU A 14 -22.34 -0.22 4.59
CA LEU A 14 -21.18 -0.66 5.35
C LEU A 14 -20.16 -1.24 4.38
N ARG A 15 -18.90 -0.86 4.56
CA ARG A 15 -17.78 -1.39 3.79
C ARG A 15 -16.81 -2.08 4.73
N ILE A 16 -16.58 -3.35 4.47
CA ILE A 16 -15.61 -4.16 5.18
C ILE A 16 -14.33 -4.11 4.38
N HIS A 17 -13.27 -3.56 4.95
CA HIS A 17 -11.93 -3.66 4.39
C HIS A 17 -11.11 -4.66 5.20
N ALA A 18 -10.49 -5.60 4.52
CA ALA A 18 -9.51 -6.52 5.09
C ALA A 18 -8.18 -6.33 4.38
N LYS A 19 -7.10 -6.33 5.15
CA LYS A 19 -5.73 -6.30 4.65
C LYS A 19 -4.92 -7.30 5.44
N GLU A 20 -4.19 -8.13 4.73
CA GLU A 20 -3.31 -9.14 5.31
C GLU A 20 -1.96 -9.12 4.62
N GLU A 21 -0.90 -9.40 5.38
CA GLU A 21 0.45 -9.53 4.86
C GLU A 21 0.95 -10.92 5.23
N PHE A 22 1.17 -11.74 4.21
CA PHE A 22 1.71 -13.08 4.33
C PHE A 22 3.22 -13.04 4.03
N PRO A 23 4.09 -13.50 4.94
CA PRO A 23 5.51 -13.63 4.63
C PRO A 23 5.69 -14.78 3.63
N ILE A 24 6.29 -14.49 2.47
CA ILE A 24 6.76 -15.53 1.53
C ILE A 24 8.17 -15.97 1.96
N ASP A 25 9.01 -15.01 2.30
CA ASP A 25 10.34 -15.20 2.86
C ASP A 25 10.67 -14.08 3.87
N SER A 26 11.89 -14.04 4.39
CA SER A 26 12.32 -13.06 5.41
C SER A 26 12.34 -11.60 4.93
N LYS A 27 12.33 -11.37 3.62
CA LYS A 27 12.41 -10.05 2.97
C LYS A 27 11.25 -9.80 1.99
N THR A 28 10.44 -10.81 1.66
CA THR A 28 9.36 -10.73 0.68
C THR A 28 8.02 -11.04 1.33
N HIS A 29 7.10 -10.09 1.29
CA HIS A 29 5.74 -10.24 1.82
C HIS A 29 4.71 -10.10 0.70
N LEU A 30 3.70 -10.98 0.71
CA LEU A 30 2.49 -10.85 -0.09
C LEU A 30 1.44 -10.09 0.71
N GLN A 31 1.14 -8.86 0.28
CA GLN A 31 0.06 -8.06 0.81
C GLN A 31 -1.21 -8.32 0.00
N VAL A 32 -2.25 -8.83 0.65
CA VAL A 32 -3.58 -9.01 0.08
C VAL A 32 -4.53 -8.02 0.73
N ARG A 33 -5.37 -7.36 -0.07
CA ARG A 33 -6.39 -6.43 0.41
C ARG A 33 -7.71 -6.70 -0.32
N GLY A 34 -8.77 -6.83 0.45
CA GLY A 34 -10.13 -6.95 -0.05
C GLY A 34 -11.01 -5.86 0.52
N GLU A 35 -11.98 -5.41 -0.27
CA GLU A 35 -13.09 -4.57 0.17
C GLU A 35 -14.39 -5.26 -0.22
N LEU A 36 -15.35 -5.30 0.69
CA LEU A 36 -16.69 -5.82 0.46
C LEU A 36 -17.70 -4.71 0.80
N ASP A 37 -18.61 -4.43 -0.14
CA ASP A 37 -19.71 -3.49 0.06
C ASP A 37 -20.97 -4.26 0.44
N THR A 38 -21.43 -4.11 1.67
CA THR A 38 -22.55 -4.87 2.22
C THR A 38 -23.89 -4.50 1.60
N ARG A 39 -24.02 -3.35 0.92
CA ARG A 39 -25.27 -2.98 0.24
C ARG A 39 -25.54 -3.85 -0.97
N THR A 40 -24.46 -4.16 -1.71
CA THR A 40 -24.55 -4.97 -2.93
C THR A 40 -24.21 -6.44 -2.70
N GLY A 41 -23.53 -6.76 -1.59
CA GLY A 41 -22.95 -8.08 -1.37
C GLY A 41 -21.77 -8.42 -2.30
N VAL A 42 -21.38 -7.49 -3.19
CA VAL A 42 -20.33 -7.70 -4.19
C VAL A 42 -18.99 -7.13 -3.70
N PRO A 43 -17.87 -7.87 -3.88
CA PRO A 43 -16.53 -7.37 -3.56
C PRO A 43 -16.24 -6.06 -4.31
N GLY A 44 -15.93 -5.01 -3.56
CA GLY A 44 -15.61 -3.65 -4.01
C GLY A 44 -14.31 -3.56 -4.79
N SER A 45 -13.23 -4.06 -4.20
CA SER A 45 -11.94 -4.10 -4.84
C SER A 45 -11.09 -5.18 -4.20
N PHE A 46 -10.26 -5.82 -5.01
CA PHE A 46 -9.28 -6.79 -4.55
C PHE A 46 -7.91 -6.35 -5.03
N CYS A 47 -6.89 -6.42 -4.17
CA CYS A 47 -5.54 -6.03 -4.49
C CYS A 47 -4.57 -7.05 -3.91
N ALA A 48 -3.70 -7.61 -4.74
CA ALA A 48 -2.60 -8.46 -4.32
C ALA A 48 -1.29 -7.78 -4.71
N MET A 49 -0.32 -7.70 -3.79
CA MET A 49 0.95 -7.03 -4.02
C MET A 49 2.07 -7.79 -3.35
N ILE A 50 3.06 -8.22 -4.13
CA ILE A 50 4.32 -8.75 -3.61
C ILE A 50 5.22 -7.55 -3.31
N ARG A 51 5.78 -7.50 -2.11
CA ARG A 51 6.70 -6.45 -1.66
C ARG A 51 7.98 -7.08 -1.17
N HIS A 52 9.09 -6.70 -1.79
CA HIS A 52 10.42 -7.07 -1.36
C HIS A 52 11.09 -5.91 -0.62
N PHE A 53 11.71 -6.21 0.51
CA PHE A 53 12.41 -5.27 1.37
C PHE A 53 13.92 -5.50 1.25
N TYR A 54 14.64 -4.44 0.91
CA TYR A 54 16.10 -4.38 0.92
C TYR A 54 16.54 -3.61 2.17
N PRO A 55 16.71 -4.29 3.33
CA PRO A 55 17.02 -3.64 4.60
C PRO A 55 18.34 -2.86 4.52
N ASP A 56 19.36 -3.43 3.87
CA ASP A 56 20.70 -2.84 3.72
C ASP A 56 20.66 -1.52 2.94
N LEU A 57 19.66 -1.36 2.07
CA LEU A 57 19.44 -0.15 1.28
C LEU A 57 18.30 0.70 1.84
N HIS A 58 17.67 0.35 2.96
CA HIS A 58 16.45 0.98 3.48
C HIS A 58 15.39 1.22 2.40
N THR A 59 15.26 0.27 1.47
CA THR A 59 14.40 0.38 0.28
C THR A 59 13.38 -0.74 0.27
N SER A 60 12.20 -0.51 -0.27
CA SER A 60 11.26 -1.58 -0.62
C SER A 60 10.70 -1.34 -2.00
N LEU A 61 10.63 -2.40 -2.80
CA LEU A 61 9.95 -2.42 -4.08
C LEU A 61 8.74 -3.35 -3.97
N GLY A 62 7.63 -2.95 -4.55
CA GLY A 62 6.44 -3.77 -4.62
C GLY A 62 5.81 -3.71 -6.00
N VAL A 63 5.34 -4.86 -6.45
CA VAL A 63 4.56 -5.00 -7.67
C VAL A 63 3.29 -5.73 -7.32
N GLY A 64 2.17 -5.24 -7.81
CA GLY A 64 0.88 -5.79 -7.49
C GLY A 64 -0.13 -5.55 -8.58
N MET A 65 -1.28 -6.17 -8.39
CA MET A 65 -2.43 -6.08 -9.25
C MET A 65 -3.65 -5.74 -8.41
N ARG A 66 -4.51 -4.89 -8.96
CA ARG A 66 -5.80 -4.54 -8.39
C ARG A 66 -6.90 -4.86 -9.40
N TYR A 67 -7.92 -5.55 -8.91
CA TYR A 67 -9.19 -5.72 -9.57
C TYR A 67 -10.22 -4.77 -8.92
N ASP A 68 -10.94 -4.05 -9.75
CA ASP A 68 -12.02 -3.16 -9.36
C ASP A 68 -13.34 -3.66 -9.96
N LYS A 69 -14.48 -3.31 -9.35
CA LYS A 69 -15.84 -3.72 -9.73
C LYS A 69 -16.24 -3.50 -11.20
N ARG A 70 -15.46 -2.73 -11.96
CA ARG A 70 -15.69 -2.45 -13.40
C ARG A 70 -14.90 -3.38 -14.33
N ASP A 71 -14.46 -4.54 -13.82
CA ASP A 71 -13.60 -5.51 -14.50
C ASP A 71 -12.29 -4.92 -15.06
N LYS A 72 -11.83 -3.81 -14.46
CA LYS A 72 -10.58 -3.16 -14.86
C LYS A 72 -9.45 -3.69 -13.99
N VAL A 73 -8.60 -4.50 -14.61
CA VAL A 73 -7.32 -4.90 -14.02
C VAL A 73 -6.37 -3.71 -14.07
N ARG A 74 -5.71 -3.43 -12.95
CA ARG A 74 -4.64 -2.43 -12.87
C ARG A 74 -3.40 -3.05 -12.27
N TYR A 75 -2.27 -2.77 -12.88
CA TYR A 75 -0.96 -3.09 -12.34
C TYR A 75 -0.43 -1.90 -11.56
N THR A 76 0.15 -2.15 -10.41
CA THR A 76 0.74 -1.12 -9.55
C THR A 76 2.19 -1.48 -9.27
N VAL A 77 3.09 -0.54 -9.55
CA VAL A 77 4.47 -0.57 -9.06
C VAL A 77 4.59 0.45 -7.92
N ARG A 78 5.23 0.06 -6.83
CA ARG A 78 5.42 0.89 -5.64
C ARG A 78 6.86 0.83 -5.17
N GLY A 79 7.51 1.99 -5.14
CA GLY A 79 8.83 2.16 -4.54
C GLY A 79 8.73 2.91 -3.21
N LYS A 80 9.55 2.52 -2.25
CA LYS A 80 9.81 3.30 -1.03
C LYS A 80 11.30 3.28 -0.75
N LYS A 81 11.90 4.45 -0.52
CA LYS A 81 13.28 4.62 -0.08
C LYS A 81 13.28 5.49 1.17
N SER A 82 13.97 5.06 2.21
CA SER A 82 14.28 5.91 3.36
C SER A 82 15.74 6.35 3.27
N PHE A 83 15.97 7.62 3.58
CA PHE A 83 17.28 8.23 3.72
C PHE A 83 17.43 8.65 5.18
N LEU A 84 18.52 8.18 5.80
CA LEU A 84 18.95 8.64 7.11
C LEU A 84 19.52 10.03 6.92
N VAL A 85 18.88 11.05 7.52
CA VAL A 85 19.34 12.44 7.41
C VAL A 85 20.36 12.73 8.51
N THR A 86 20.21 12.07 9.67
CA THR A 86 21.10 12.16 10.81
C THR A 86 21.65 10.79 11.18
N ASN A 87 22.91 10.73 11.65
CA ASN A 87 23.59 9.48 12.02
C ASN A 87 22.95 8.78 13.24
N ASP A 88 22.20 9.52 14.05
CA ASP A 88 21.42 9.00 15.19
C ASP A 88 20.08 8.36 14.77
N GLY A 89 19.71 8.44 13.49
CA GLY A 89 18.46 7.88 12.96
C GLY A 89 17.18 8.59 13.42
N LEU A 90 17.28 9.70 14.15
CA LEU A 90 16.13 10.45 14.66
C LEU A 90 15.37 11.18 13.56
N VAL A 91 16.05 11.54 12.47
CA VAL A 91 15.44 12.20 11.31
C VAL A 91 15.59 11.32 10.08
N ASN A 92 14.44 10.91 9.54
CA ASN A 92 14.37 10.09 8.34
C ASN A 92 13.56 10.80 7.25
N PHE A 93 14.12 10.84 6.06
CA PHE A 93 13.44 11.31 4.86
C PHE A 93 12.96 10.12 4.04
N ILE A 94 11.64 10.00 3.84
CA ILE A 94 11.06 8.88 3.11
C ILE A 94 10.48 9.36 1.79
N VAL A 95 10.96 8.78 0.71
CA VAL A 95 10.39 8.94 -0.64
C VAL A 95 9.54 7.72 -0.95
N LYS A 96 8.30 7.95 -1.40
CA LYS A 96 7.38 6.90 -1.85
C LYS A 96 6.91 7.22 -3.26
N GLY A 97 7.19 6.33 -4.19
CA GLY A 97 6.66 6.39 -5.55
C GLY A 97 5.59 5.31 -5.75
N ARG A 98 4.56 5.63 -6.51
CA ARG A 98 3.59 4.68 -7.04
C ARG A 98 3.31 5.00 -8.49
N TYR A 99 3.26 3.96 -9.32
CA TYR A 99 2.87 4.06 -10.71
C TYR A 99 1.81 3.00 -10.99
N ASP A 100 0.67 3.44 -11.52
CA ASP A 100 -0.48 2.60 -11.84
C ASP A 100 -0.68 2.56 -13.35
N VAL A 101 -0.85 1.36 -13.87
CA VAL A 101 -1.04 1.05 -15.28
C VAL A 101 -2.31 0.23 -15.43
N ASP A 102 -3.06 0.43 -16.51
CA ASP A 102 -4.22 -0.42 -16.82
C ASP A 102 -3.82 -1.72 -17.51
N GLN A 103 -4.84 -2.50 -17.86
CA GLN A 103 -4.72 -3.78 -18.56
C GLN A 103 -4.13 -3.67 -19.97
N GLU A 104 -4.20 -2.49 -20.61
CA GLU A 104 -3.60 -2.21 -21.92
C GLU A 104 -2.17 -1.65 -21.80
N PHE A 105 -1.60 -1.69 -20.59
CA PHE A 105 -0.30 -1.10 -20.26
C PHE A 105 -0.23 0.42 -20.47
N LYS A 106 -1.37 1.12 -20.47
CA LYS A 106 -1.42 2.58 -20.52
C LYS A 106 -1.35 3.16 -19.11
N GLY A 107 -0.58 4.23 -18.95
CA GLY A 107 -0.41 4.91 -17.67
C GLY A 107 -1.74 5.52 -17.20
N VAL A 108 -2.22 5.09 -16.03
CA VAL A 108 -3.48 5.58 -15.43
C VAL A 108 -3.19 6.65 -14.37
N GLY A 109 -2.02 6.58 -13.73
CA GLY A 109 -1.63 7.58 -12.77
C GLY A 109 -0.26 7.32 -12.14
N ALA A 110 0.43 8.41 -11.83
CA ALA A 110 1.66 8.41 -11.07
C ALA A 110 1.47 9.24 -9.81
N ALA A 111 2.03 8.79 -8.69
CA ALA A 111 2.07 9.56 -7.46
C ALA A 111 3.46 9.46 -6.84
N LEU A 112 4.05 10.62 -6.52
CA LEU A 112 5.29 10.71 -5.77
C LEU A 112 4.99 11.47 -4.48
N ILE A 113 5.32 10.87 -3.35
CA ILE A 113 5.06 11.42 -2.02
C ILE A 113 6.38 11.48 -1.26
N PHE A 114 6.70 12.68 -0.78
CA PHE A 114 7.82 12.92 0.11
C PHE A 114 7.29 13.08 1.53
N LYS A 115 7.87 12.35 2.49
CA LYS A 115 7.50 12.44 3.90
C LYS A 115 8.76 12.53 4.75
N ALA A 116 8.93 13.66 5.44
CA ALA A 116 9.87 13.76 6.55
C ALA A 116 9.23 13.15 7.81
N LEU A 117 9.97 12.30 8.51
CA LEU A 117 9.59 11.73 9.79
C LEU A 117 10.64 12.10 10.83
N PHE A 118 10.17 12.83 11.85
CA PHE A 118 10.97 13.21 13.01
C PHE A 118 10.54 12.32 14.17
N TYR A 119 11.45 11.50 14.68
CA TYR A 119 11.27 10.84 15.96
C TYR A 119 11.80 11.76 17.06
N LYS A 120 10.92 12.18 17.96
CA LYS A 120 11.33 12.87 19.19
C LYS A 120 11.86 11.79 20.13
N SER A 121 13.17 11.80 20.42
CA SER A 121 13.72 10.95 21.49
C SER A 121 13.03 11.36 22.79
N ALA A 122 12.22 10.48 23.37
CA ALA A 122 11.78 10.61 24.74
C ALA A 122 12.94 10.14 25.62
N ASN A 123 13.84 11.06 25.96
CA ASN A 123 14.81 10.86 27.04
C ASN A 123 14.12 11.20 28.37
N ILE A 124 13.94 10.20 29.24
CA ILE A 124 14.43 10.22 30.63
C ILE A 124 14.96 8.81 30.92
#